data_AF-A0A3R7N9R8-F1
#
_entry.id   AF-A0A3R7N9R8-F1
#
_cell.length_a   1.000
_cell.length_b   1.000
_cell.length_c   1.000
_cell.angle_alpha   90.00
_cell.angle_beta   90.00
_cell.angle_gamma   90.00
#
_symmetry.space_group_name_H-M   'P 1'
#
loop_
_entity.id
_entity.type
_entity.pdbx_description
1 polymer ?
#
loop_
_entity_poly.entity_id
_entity_poly.type
_entity_poly.pdbx_seq_one_letter_code
_entity_poly.pdbx_strand_id
1 'polypeptide(L)'
;DLGLLKGRLDLKHQVSEDEYMKHRALAIVNPTSELTGEYTCWISSFESEAYKRKKIIIYSPAVDMSMTYSKPKEESVIISCRAGGIYPLPDITISRSSAASRDVMMSESKCGEEDASGWDFAANLIEDAKVDTKFLPEQKSYNVSIDLEVLDYELDSETMFECVLTIPGTEYEVREEILYFPAKDIASSSMSDKKPQKGIESRDRKDKVRNVAISGGGAWVNVAIWWSRH
;
A
#
# COMPACT_ATOMS: atom_id res chain seq x y z
N ASP A 1 26.51 9.51 21.92
CA ASP A 1 25.12 9.72 22.29
C ASP A 1 24.26 8.81 21.42
N LEU A 2 23.31 8.08 22.00
CA LEU A 2 22.35 7.26 21.23
C LEU A 2 21.21 8.11 20.64
N GLY A 3 21.23 9.43 20.88
CA GLY A 3 20.33 10.40 20.26
C GLY A 3 18.86 10.06 20.47
N LEU A 4 18.07 10.14 19.38
CA LEU A 4 16.64 9.83 19.35
C LEU A 4 16.27 8.40 19.79
N LEU A 5 17.23 7.47 19.77
CA LEU A 5 17.02 6.08 20.19
C LEU A 5 17.27 5.85 21.68
N LYS A 6 17.76 6.87 22.40
CA LYS A 6 18.02 6.77 23.84
C LYS A 6 16.74 6.40 24.60
N GLY A 7 16.80 5.32 25.37
CA GLY A 7 15.67 4.82 26.14
C GLY A 7 14.60 4.08 25.33
N ARG A 8 14.82 3.86 24.03
CA ARG A 8 13.90 3.15 23.13
C ARG A 8 14.45 1.85 22.57
N LEU A 9 15.66 1.45 22.97
CA LEU A 9 16.29 0.23 22.52
C LEU A 9 16.18 -0.86 23.59
N ASP A 10 15.77 -2.05 23.16
CA ASP A 10 15.92 -3.27 23.96
C ASP A 10 17.31 -3.86 23.76
N LEU A 11 18.21 -3.55 24.69
CA LEU A 11 19.59 -4.07 24.69
C LEU A 11 19.66 -5.56 25.04
N LYS A 12 18.58 -6.16 25.52
CA LYS A 12 18.51 -7.59 25.85
C LYS A 12 18.02 -8.42 24.67
N HIS A 13 17.62 -7.79 23.56
CA HIS A 13 17.14 -8.49 22.39
C HIS A 13 18.22 -9.41 21.79
N GLN A 14 17.83 -10.65 21.50
CA GLN A 14 18.67 -11.68 20.94
C GLN A 14 18.00 -12.22 19.67
N VAL A 15 18.73 -12.19 18.56
CA VAL A 15 18.22 -12.56 17.23
C VAL A 15 18.51 -14.02 16.91
N SER A 16 19.50 -14.60 17.60
CA SER A 16 19.99 -15.96 17.37
C SER A 16 20.46 -16.56 18.70
N GLU A 17 20.40 -17.89 18.79
CA GLU A 17 21.02 -18.65 19.88
C GLU A 17 22.53 -18.81 19.70
N ASP A 18 23.02 -18.68 18.46
CA ASP A 18 24.45 -18.67 18.15
C ASP A 18 25.13 -17.46 18.84
N GLU A 19 26.12 -17.75 19.69
CA GLU A 19 26.84 -16.80 20.53
C GLU A 19 27.41 -15.63 19.74
N TYR A 20 27.88 -15.87 18.51
CA TYR A 20 28.44 -14.83 17.67
C TYR A 20 27.33 -14.01 17.00
N MET A 21 26.22 -14.63 16.57
CA MET A 21 25.09 -13.93 15.91
C MET A 21 24.08 -13.31 16.88
N LYS A 22 24.25 -13.52 18.18
CA LYS A 22 23.24 -13.28 19.22
C LYS A 22 22.67 -11.87 19.23
N HIS A 23 23.54 -10.86 19.17
CA HIS A 23 23.18 -9.44 19.26
C HIS A 23 23.35 -8.66 17.93
N ARG A 24 23.17 -9.33 16.79
CA ARG A 24 23.43 -8.73 15.47
C ARG A 24 22.32 -7.80 14.94
N ALA A 25 21.26 -7.56 15.69
CA ALA A 25 20.25 -6.57 15.36
C ALA A 25 19.78 -5.81 16.60
N LEU A 26 19.32 -4.59 16.37
CA LEU A 26 18.73 -3.75 17.38
C LEU A 26 17.21 -3.89 17.35
N ALA A 27 16.60 -3.95 18.54
CA ALA A 27 15.15 -3.86 18.69
C ALA A 27 14.77 -2.48 19.22
N ILE A 28 13.98 -1.75 18.42
CA ILE A 28 13.37 -0.49 18.83
C ILE A 28 12.00 -0.81 19.43
N VAL A 29 11.78 -0.40 20.67
CA VAL A 29 10.54 -0.61 21.41
C VAL A 29 9.61 0.58 21.18
N ASN A 30 8.33 0.31 20.91
CA ASN A 30 7.29 1.32 20.68
C ASN A 30 7.69 2.37 19.63
N PRO A 31 7.93 1.95 18.37
CA PRO A 31 8.31 2.88 17.31
C PRO A 31 7.20 3.91 17.07
N THR A 32 7.58 5.19 17.04
CA THR A 32 6.71 6.32 16.72
C THR A 32 7.17 7.00 15.43
N SER A 33 6.29 7.73 14.76
CA SER A 33 6.59 8.36 13.45
C SER A 33 7.82 9.27 13.43
N GLU A 34 8.19 9.88 14.57
CA GLU A 34 9.40 10.71 14.70
C GLU A 34 10.72 9.94 14.48
N LEU A 35 10.67 8.61 14.63
CA LEU A 35 11.78 7.71 14.33
C LEU A 35 11.88 7.40 12.83
N THR A 36 11.04 7.97 11.97
CA THR A 36 11.27 7.92 10.51
C THR A 36 12.51 8.74 10.15
N GLY A 37 13.38 8.18 9.30
CA GLY A 37 14.61 8.87 8.88
C GLY A 37 15.60 7.97 8.18
N GLU A 38 16.74 8.55 7.82
CA GLU A 38 17.90 7.79 7.36
C GLU A 38 18.74 7.37 8.56
N TYR A 39 18.99 6.07 8.63
CA TYR A 39 19.74 5.43 9.70
C TYR A 39 21.07 4.93 9.15
N THR A 40 22.15 5.29 9.83
CA THR A 40 23.49 4.81 9.50
C THR A 40 23.94 3.78 10.53
N CYS A 41 24.15 2.54 10.10
CA CYS A 41 24.87 1.56 10.87
C CYS A 41 26.36 1.86 10.75
N TRP A 42 27.01 2.23 11.84
CA TRP A 42 28.46 2.39 11.89
C TRP A 42 29.11 1.22 12.63
N ILE A 43 30.10 0.62 12.00
CA ILE A 43 30.85 -0.54 12.48
C ILE A 43 32.32 -0.11 12.53
N SER A 44 32.91 -0.06 13.73
CA SER A 44 34.34 0.23 13.94
C SER A 44 35.06 -0.96 14.58
N SER A 45 36.09 -1.46 13.90
CA SER A 45 37.02 -2.48 14.36
C SER A 45 38.43 -1.87 14.50
N PHE A 46 39.39 -2.62 15.06
CA PHE A 46 40.77 -2.13 15.24
C PHE A 46 41.45 -1.75 13.92
N GLU A 47 41.13 -2.45 12.82
CA GLU A 47 41.79 -2.26 11.53
C GLU A 47 40.96 -1.47 10.52
N SER A 48 39.64 -1.43 10.68
CA SER A 48 38.76 -0.82 9.69
C SER A 48 37.44 -0.32 10.25
N GLU A 49 36.88 0.66 9.54
CA GLU A 49 35.56 1.20 9.80
C GLU A 49 34.70 0.99 8.55
N ALA A 50 33.45 0.58 8.76
CA ALA A 50 32.47 0.40 7.70
C ALA A 50 31.15 1.03 8.13
N TYR A 51 30.44 1.63 7.17
CA TYR A 51 29.12 2.18 7.43
C TYR A 51 28.13 1.84 6.33
N LYS A 52 26.86 1.71 6.70
CA LYS A 52 25.76 1.48 5.77
C LYS A 52 24.56 2.33 6.14
N ARG A 53 23.98 3.02 5.15
CA ARG A 53 22.77 3.84 5.31
C ARG A 53 21.53 3.09 4.85
N LYS A 54 20.43 3.25 5.58
CA LYS A 54 19.11 2.75 5.20
C LYS A 54 18.02 3.70 5.70
N LYS A 55 17.02 3.97 4.87
CA LYS A 55 15.82 4.72 5.27
C LYS A 55 14.86 3.78 6.02
N ILE A 56 14.36 4.23 7.16
CA ILE A 56 13.28 3.57 7.91
C ILE A 56 12.08 4.50 7.88
N ILE A 57 10.92 3.94 7.53
CA ILE A 57 9.62 4.63 7.54
C ILE A 57 8.72 3.91 8.53
N ILE A 58 8.21 4.66 9.50
CA ILE A 58 7.18 4.17 10.42
C ILE A 58 5.84 4.70 9.93
N TYR A 59 4.93 3.78 9.68
CA TYR A 59 3.64 4.06 9.10
C TYR A 59 2.52 3.42 9.94
N SER A 60 1.33 3.98 9.83
CA SER A 60 0.09 3.43 10.34
C SER A 60 -0.75 2.97 9.13
N PRO A 61 -1.20 1.71 9.11
CA PRO A 61 -2.06 1.20 8.04
C PRO A 61 -3.44 1.86 8.06
N ALA A 62 -4.20 1.68 6.98
CA ALA A 62 -5.60 2.08 6.92
C ALA A 62 -6.44 1.33 7.96
N VAL A 63 -7.27 2.09 8.67
CA VAL A 63 -8.25 1.55 9.61
C VAL A 63 -9.42 0.97 8.83
N ASP A 64 -9.83 1.66 7.77
CA ASP A 64 -10.89 1.28 6.87
C ASP A 64 -10.58 1.70 5.44
N MET A 65 -11.04 0.91 4.48
CA MET A 65 -11.01 1.20 3.06
C MET A 65 -12.30 0.65 2.44
N SER A 66 -12.89 1.39 1.51
CA SER A 66 -14.10 0.95 0.81
C SER A 66 -14.16 1.52 -0.58
N MET A 67 -14.69 0.72 -1.52
CA MET A 67 -14.97 1.13 -2.89
C MET A 67 -16.47 0.97 -3.17
N THR A 68 -17.06 1.98 -3.78
CA THR A 68 -18.50 2.09 -4.02
C THR A 68 -18.76 2.78 -5.35
N TYR A 69 -19.99 2.68 -5.86
CA TYR A 69 -20.42 3.44 -7.02
C TYR A 69 -21.78 4.08 -6.81
N SER A 70 -22.06 5.14 -7.57
CA SER A 70 -23.36 5.80 -7.63
C SER A 70 -23.66 6.26 -9.06
N LYS A 71 -24.94 6.34 -9.43
CA LYS A 71 -25.38 6.85 -10.73
C LYS A 71 -26.08 8.21 -10.56
N PRO A 72 -25.35 9.33 -10.64
CA PRO A 72 -25.97 10.66 -10.55
C PRO A 72 -26.75 11.04 -11.82
N LYS A 73 -26.38 10.47 -12.97
CA LYS A 73 -27.01 10.66 -14.29
C LYS A 73 -27.30 9.28 -14.90
N GLU A 74 -28.18 9.22 -15.90
CA GLU A 74 -28.54 7.95 -16.54
C GLU A 74 -27.36 7.33 -17.29
N GLU A 75 -26.55 8.16 -17.95
CA GLU A 75 -25.43 7.75 -18.81
C GLU A 75 -24.06 7.88 -18.13
N SER A 76 -24.00 8.15 -16.82
CA SER A 76 -22.73 8.24 -16.09
C SER A 76 -22.75 7.58 -14.73
N VAL A 77 -21.57 7.07 -14.34
CA VAL A 77 -21.32 6.48 -13.04
C VAL A 77 -20.19 7.23 -12.34
N ILE A 78 -20.34 7.44 -11.03
CA ILE A 78 -19.27 7.90 -10.15
C ILE A 78 -18.78 6.69 -9.35
N ILE A 79 -17.51 6.35 -9.54
CA ILE A 79 -16.78 5.38 -8.75
C ILE A 79 -16.06 6.12 -7.63
N SER A 80 -16.34 5.75 -6.39
CA SER A 80 -15.78 6.37 -5.19
C SER A 80 -14.98 5.36 -4.38
N CYS A 81 -13.73 5.67 -4.08
CA CYS A 81 -12.91 4.91 -3.13
C CYS A 81 -12.50 5.81 -1.96
N ARG A 82 -12.65 5.33 -0.73
CA ARG A 82 -12.38 6.08 0.50
C ARG A 82 -11.56 5.24 1.46
N ALA A 83 -10.55 5.84 2.08
CA ALA A 83 -9.73 5.20 3.10
C ALA A 83 -9.41 6.15 4.25
N GLY A 84 -9.39 5.63 5.49
CA GLY A 84 -9.23 6.40 6.72
C GLY A 84 -8.11 5.93 7.63
N GLY A 85 -7.55 6.85 8.41
CA GLY A 85 -6.59 6.53 9.48
C GLY A 85 -5.15 6.24 9.03
N ILE A 86 -4.77 6.61 7.80
CA ILE A 86 -3.44 6.29 7.23
C ILE A 86 -2.40 7.33 7.62
N TYR A 87 -1.17 6.91 7.88
CA TYR A 87 -0.04 7.83 8.02
C TYR A 87 1.26 7.15 7.55
N PRO A 88 2.19 7.84 6.86
CA PRO A 88 2.16 9.21 6.36
C PRO A 88 1.15 9.41 5.21
N LEU A 89 1.22 10.55 4.51
CA LEU A 89 0.41 10.83 3.32
C LEU A 89 0.50 9.65 2.32
N PRO A 90 -0.62 8.96 2.02
CA PRO A 90 -0.63 7.83 1.10
C PRO A 90 -0.87 8.26 -0.35
N ASP A 91 -0.56 7.37 -1.29
CA ASP A 91 -0.98 7.48 -2.68
C ASP A 91 -2.21 6.60 -2.91
N ILE A 92 -3.23 7.14 -3.59
CA ILE A 92 -4.47 6.42 -3.93
C ILE A 92 -4.72 6.52 -5.43
N THR A 93 -5.08 5.38 -6.04
CA THR A 93 -5.30 5.29 -7.49
C THR A 93 -6.55 4.45 -7.78
N ILE A 94 -7.25 4.76 -8.87
CA ILE A 94 -8.30 3.92 -9.44
C ILE A 94 -7.87 3.51 -10.84
N SER A 95 -8.05 2.24 -11.16
CA SER A 95 -7.89 1.68 -12.50
C SER A 95 -9.13 0.88 -12.90
N ARG A 96 -9.28 0.60 -14.19
CA ARG A 96 -10.36 -0.23 -14.74
C ARG A 96 -9.81 -1.30 -15.68
N SER A 97 -10.51 -2.42 -15.78
CA SER A 97 -10.23 -3.50 -16.73
C SER A 97 -11.51 -4.18 -17.18
N SER A 98 -11.50 -4.78 -18.37
CA SER A 98 -12.62 -5.63 -18.79
C SER A 98 -12.61 -6.89 -17.93
N ALA A 99 -13.74 -7.29 -17.35
CA ALA A 99 -13.78 -8.47 -16.49
C ALA A 99 -13.40 -9.76 -17.25
N ALA A 100 -13.71 -9.80 -18.56
CA ALA A 100 -13.33 -10.89 -19.45
C ALA A 100 -11.81 -11.03 -19.67
N SER A 101 -11.02 -9.96 -19.46
CA SER A 101 -9.56 -10.00 -19.65
C SER A 101 -8.80 -10.62 -18.47
N ARG A 102 -9.39 -10.68 -17.26
CA ARG A 102 -8.73 -11.29 -16.08
C ARG A 102 -8.60 -12.80 -16.18
N ASP A 103 -9.45 -13.48 -16.96
CA ASP A 103 -9.33 -14.94 -17.20
C ASP A 103 -8.19 -15.32 -18.15
N VAL A 104 -7.62 -14.36 -18.89
CA VAL A 104 -6.53 -14.62 -19.86
C VAL A 104 -5.14 -14.49 -19.21
N MET A 105 -5.03 -13.98 -17.98
CA MET A 105 -3.75 -13.82 -17.26
C MET A 105 -3.22 -15.08 -16.54
N MET A 106 -3.85 -16.24 -16.72
CA MET A 106 -3.36 -17.53 -16.18
C MET A 106 -2.96 -18.56 -17.25
N SER A 107 -2.66 -18.13 -18.48
CA SER A 107 -1.92 -18.98 -19.43
C SER A 107 -0.52 -18.43 -19.71
N GLU A 108 0.49 -19.26 -19.46
CA GLU A 108 1.93 -19.02 -19.65
C GLU A 108 2.28 -18.08 -20.82
N SER A 109 3.05 -17.03 -20.55
CA SER A 109 3.63 -16.16 -21.58
C SER A 109 5.10 -16.53 -21.83
N LYS A 110 5.36 -17.13 -23.00
CA LYS A 110 6.69 -17.22 -23.60
C LYS A 110 7.24 -15.81 -23.87
N CYS A 111 8.53 -15.59 -23.66
CA CYS A 111 9.24 -14.44 -24.20
C CYS A 111 9.34 -14.55 -25.73
N GLY A 112 8.93 -13.49 -26.46
CA GLY A 112 9.06 -13.39 -27.91
C GLY A 112 8.55 -12.07 -28.48
N GLU A 113 9.48 -11.12 -28.63
CA GLU A 113 9.73 -10.13 -29.70
C GLU A 113 8.65 -9.19 -30.29
N GLU A 114 9.17 -8.05 -30.73
CA GLU A 114 8.57 -6.76 -31.07
C GLU A 114 7.76 -6.77 -32.38
N ASP A 115 6.50 -6.33 -32.30
CA ASP A 115 5.79 -5.77 -33.44
C ASP A 115 5.10 -4.46 -33.03
N ALA A 116 5.63 -3.38 -33.57
CA ALA A 116 5.18 -2.01 -33.41
C ALA A 116 3.83 -1.76 -34.10
N SER A 117 2.75 -2.13 -33.42
CA SER A 117 1.46 -1.46 -33.54
C SER A 117 1.09 -0.93 -32.16
N GLY A 118 0.97 0.39 -32.05
CA GLY A 118 0.65 1.07 -30.80
C GLY A 118 -0.69 0.58 -30.26
N TRP A 119 -0.65 -0.07 -29.10
CA TRP A 119 -1.82 -0.32 -28.27
C TRP A 119 -1.71 0.59 -27.06
N ASP A 120 -2.79 1.32 -26.80
CA ASP A 120 -2.95 2.41 -25.83
C ASP A 120 -2.77 2.01 -24.35
N PHE A 121 -1.57 1.61 -23.93
CA PHE A 121 -1.29 1.37 -22.51
C PHE A 121 -1.32 2.65 -21.64
N ALA A 122 -1.44 3.83 -22.25
CA ALA A 122 -1.62 5.10 -21.54
C ALA A 122 -3.09 5.44 -21.19
N ALA A 123 -4.08 4.67 -21.66
CA ALA A 123 -5.51 4.99 -21.46
C ALA A 123 -6.07 4.62 -20.07
N ASN A 124 -5.24 4.07 -19.16
CA ASN A 124 -5.69 3.55 -17.86
C ASN A 124 -5.31 4.41 -16.66
N LEU A 125 -4.55 5.49 -16.85
CA LEU A 125 -4.35 6.53 -15.84
C LEU A 125 -5.33 7.66 -16.12
N ILE A 126 -6.39 7.74 -15.32
CA ILE A 126 -7.48 8.68 -15.58
C ILE A 126 -7.11 10.04 -14.98
N GLU A 127 -6.71 10.99 -15.85
CA GLU A 127 -6.34 12.36 -15.46
C GLU A 127 -7.50 13.14 -14.78
N ASP A 128 -8.75 12.68 -14.93
CA ASP A 128 -9.95 13.32 -14.38
C ASP A 128 -10.37 12.82 -12.99
N ALA A 129 -9.61 11.89 -12.38
CA ALA A 129 -9.94 11.41 -11.05
C ALA A 129 -9.68 12.49 -9.99
N LYS A 130 -10.73 12.84 -9.23
CA LYS A 130 -10.66 13.86 -8.18
C LYS A 130 -10.18 13.22 -6.89
N VAL A 131 -8.94 13.52 -6.51
CA VAL A 131 -8.37 13.10 -5.22
C VAL A 131 -8.57 14.19 -4.18
N ASP A 132 -9.27 13.87 -3.08
CA ASP A 132 -9.35 14.68 -1.88
C ASP A 132 -8.53 14.04 -0.77
N THR A 133 -7.79 14.87 -0.04
CA THR A 133 -6.95 14.42 1.07
C THR A 133 -7.09 15.36 2.25
N LYS A 134 -7.48 14.80 3.38
CA LYS A 134 -7.70 15.54 4.63
C LYS A 134 -6.83 14.99 5.74
N PHE A 135 -5.96 15.85 6.27
CA PHE A 135 -5.21 15.54 7.49
C PHE A 135 -6.09 15.77 8.73
N LEU A 136 -6.05 14.84 9.69
CA LEU A 136 -6.74 14.88 10.97
C LEU A 136 -5.72 15.11 12.10
N PRO A 137 -5.53 16.34 12.59
CA PRO A 137 -4.49 16.66 13.58
C PRO A 137 -4.63 15.90 14.90
N GLU A 138 -5.86 15.64 15.33
CA GLU A 138 -6.17 14.93 16.58
C GLU A 138 -5.70 13.47 16.54
N GLN A 139 -5.79 12.83 15.37
CA GLN A 139 -5.43 11.42 15.16
C GLN A 139 -4.03 11.25 14.55
N LYS A 140 -3.43 12.34 14.07
CA LYS A 140 -2.17 12.36 13.30
C LYS A 140 -2.22 11.40 12.11
N SER A 141 -3.33 11.42 11.38
CA SER A 141 -3.60 10.53 10.25
C SER A 141 -4.27 11.29 9.11
N TYR A 142 -4.37 10.64 7.95
CA TYR A 142 -5.01 11.12 6.74
C TYR A 142 -6.26 10.30 6.45
N ASN A 143 -7.30 11.00 6.01
CA ASN A 143 -8.39 10.42 5.24
C ASN A 143 -8.20 10.83 3.79
N VAL A 144 -8.27 9.86 2.89
CA VAL A 144 -8.14 10.07 1.45
C VAL A 144 -9.36 9.52 0.73
N SER A 145 -9.78 10.22 -0.31
CA SER A 145 -10.85 9.75 -1.20
C SER A 145 -10.52 10.10 -2.63
N ILE A 146 -10.86 9.19 -3.53
CA ILE A 146 -10.73 9.40 -4.97
C ILE A 146 -12.09 9.11 -5.61
N ASP A 147 -12.59 10.08 -6.36
CA ASP A 147 -13.84 10.01 -7.09
C ASP A 147 -13.57 10.11 -8.59
N LEU A 148 -14.10 9.16 -9.35
CA LEU A 148 -13.94 9.04 -10.78
C LEU A 148 -15.33 9.03 -11.44
N GLU A 149 -15.63 10.03 -12.27
CA GLU A 149 -16.85 10.05 -13.10
C GLU A 149 -16.51 9.50 -14.49
N VAL A 150 -17.27 8.49 -14.94
CA VAL A 150 -17.09 7.85 -16.26
C VAL A 150 -18.44 7.74 -16.95
N LEU A 151 -18.44 7.84 -18.28
CA LEU A 151 -19.63 7.66 -19.09
C LEU A 151 -19.88 6.18 -19.38
N ASP A 152 -21.14 5.74 -19.31
CA ASP A 152 -21.54 4.33 -19.43
C ASP A 152 -21.17 3.73 -20.80
N TYR A 153 -21.16 4.54 -21.87
CA TYR A 153 -20.79 4.09 -23.21
C TYR A 153 -19.27 3.86 -23.39
N GLU A 154 -18.43 4.39 -22.49
CA GLU A 154 -16.97 4.22 -22.51
C GLU A 154 -16.52 2.95 -21.76
N LEU A 155 -17.50 2.20 -21.22
CA LEU A 155 -17.28 1.05 -20.38
C LEU A 155 -17.70 -0.23 -21.11
N ASP A 156 -16.97 -1.30 -20.84
CA ASP A 156 -17.36 -2.62 -21.29
C ASP A 156 -18.64 -3.06 -20.58
N SER A 157 -19.35 -4.03 -21.17
CA SER A 157 -20.58 -4.58 -20.57
C SER A 157 -20.36 -5.15 -19.17
N GLU A 158 -19.12 -5.51 -18.85
CA GLU A 158 -18.69 -5.92 -17.53
C GLU A 158 -17.31 -5.31 -17.28
N THR A 159 -17.27 -4.27 -16.43
CA THR A 159 -16.05 -3.53 -16.10
C THR A 159 -15.70 -3.73 -14.64
N MET A 160 -14.47 -4.18 -14.36
CA MET A 160 -13.92 -4.26 -13.00
C MET A 160 -13.14 -2.98 -12.71
N PHE A 161 -13.49 -2.31 -11.61
CA PHE A 161 -12.72 -1.20 -11.08
C PHE A 161 -11.88 -1.67 -9.90
N GLU A 162 -10.61 -1.25 -9.86
CA GLU A 162 -9.68 -1.55 -8.77
C GLU A 162 -9.18 -0.23 -8.18
N CYS A 163 -9.30 -0.09 -6.86
CA CYS A 163 -8.70 1.00 -6.10
C CYS A 163 -7.48 0.48 -5.35
N VAL A 164 -6.33 1.11 -5.53
CA VAL A 164 -5.07 0.73 -4.88
C VAL A 164 -4.59 1.89 -4.00
N LEU A 165 -4.32 1.57 -2.73
CA LEU A 165 -3.80 2.49 -1.72
C LEU A 165 -2.39 2.03 -1.30
N THR A 166 -1.41 2.92 -1.41
CA THR A 166 -0.01 2.63 -1.05
C THR A 166 0.57 3.69 -0.12
N ILE A 167 1.66 3.33 0.58
CA ILE A 167 2.43 4.30 1.39
C ILE A 167 3.82 4.45 0.75
N PRO A 168 4.17 5.66 0.27
CA PRO A 168 5.44 5.90 -0.43
C PRO A 168 6.67 5.44 0.35
N GLY A 169 7.56 4.71 -0.34
CA GLY A 169 8.81 4.20 0.23
C GLY A 169 8.64 2.98 1.13
N THR A 170 7.47 2.33 1.11
CA THR A 170 7.19 1.08 1.82
C THR A 170 6.63 0.03 0.87
N GLU A 171 6.50 -1.22 1.34
CA GLU A 171 5.82 -2.30 0.63
C GLU A 171 4.33 -2.39 1.00
N TYR A 172 3.78 -1.37 1.69
CA TYR A 172 2.39 -1.36 2.09
C TYR A 172 1.48 -1.10 0.89
N GLU A 173 0.53 -1.99 0.67
CA GLU A 173 -0.46 -1.92 -0.40
C GLU A 173 -1.77 -2.59 0.06
N VAL A 174 -2.90 -1.91 -0.14
CA VAL A 174 -4.24 -2.45 0.08
C VAL A 174 -5.09 -2.15 -1.16
N ARG A 175 -5.96 -3.08 -1.52
CA ARG A 175 -6.80 -3.01 -2.71
C ARG A 175 -8.25 -3.31 -2.39
N GLU A 176 -9.15 -2.60 -3.06
CA GLU A 176 -10.58 -2.87 -3.10
C GLU A 176 -11.01 -2.96 -4.57
N GLU A 177 -11.98 -3.82 -4.87
CA GLU A 177 -12.47 -4.03 -6.23
C GLU A 177 -14.00 -4.06 -6.28
N ILE A 178 -14.58 -3.52 -7.35
CA ILE A 178 -16.02 -3.60 -7.62
C ILE A 178 -16.29 -3.90 -9.09
N LEU A 179 -17.33 -4.69 -9.32
CA LEU A 179 -17.83 -5.01 -10.65
C LEU A 179 -18.99 -4.09 -11.02
N TYR A 180 -18.93 -3.51 -12.22
CA TYR A 180 -19.93 -2.58 -12.73
C TYR A 180 -20.45 -3.01 -14.10
N PHE A 181 -21.77 -2.84 -14.27
CA PHE A 181 -22.50 -3.15 -15.49
C PHE A 181 -23.23 -1.88 -15.98
N PRO A 182 -22.78 -1.27 -17.10
CA PRO A 182 -23.51 -0.18 -17.73
C PRO A 182 -24.91 -0.63 -18.16
N ALA A 183 -25.90 0.25 -18.04
CA ALA A 183 -27.22 -0.06 -18.56
C ALA A 183 -27.16 0.08 -20.09
N LYS A 184 -27.14 -1.04 -20.82
CA LYS A 184 -27.42 -1.00 -22.26
C LYS A 184 -28.90 -0.62 -22.43
N ASP A 185 -29.22 0.20 -23.42
CA ASP A 185 -30.60 0.52 -23.80
C ASP A 185 -31.39 -0.77 -24.07
N ILE A 186 -32.03 -1.30 -23.03
CA ILE A 186 -33.01 -2.35 -23.12
C ILE A 186 -34.33 -1.62 -23.25
N ALA A 187 -34.90 -1.66 -24.45
CA ALA A 187 -36.31 -1.39 -24.66
C ALA A 187 -37.11 -2.17 -23.59
N SER A 188 -37.78 -1.41 -22.73
CA SER A 188 -38.73 -1.79 -21.67
C SER A 188 -39.05 -3.29 -21.48
N SER A 189 -38.68 -3.83 -20.31
CA SER A 189 -39.60 -4.65 -19.52
C SER A 189 -39.23 -4.70 -18.02
N SER A 190 -40.08 -4.03 -17.22
CA SER A 190 -40.51 -4.34 -15.84
C SER A 190 -39.50 -4.75 -14.75
N MET A 191 -39.28 -3.82 -13.80
CA MET A 191 -39.30 -3.98 -12.34
C MET A 191 -38.82 -5.31 -11.70
N SER A 192 -37.78 -5.20 -10.87
CA SER A 192 -37.85 -5.60 -9.45
C SER A 192 -36.73 -4.96 -8.64
N ASP A 193 -37.14 -4.08 -7.72
CA ASP A 193 -36.39 -3.67 -6.55
C ASP A 193 -35.75 -4.89 -5.85
N LYS A 194 -34.43 -4.90 -5.72
CA LYS A 194 -33.75 -5.68 -4.67
C LYS A 194 -32.85 -4.77 -3.85
N LYS A 195 -33.32 -4.56 -2.62
CA LYS A 195 -32.64 -3.95 -1.47
C LYS A 195 -31.20 -4.46 -1.32
N PRO A 196 -30.23 -3.62 -0.92
CA PRO A 196 -28.85 -4.06 -0.68
C PRO A 196 -28.82 -5.06 0.49
N GLN A 197 -28.37 -6.28 0.20
CA GLN A 197 -28.10 -7.29 1.21
C GLN A 197 -26.76 -6.98 1.87
N LYS A 198 -26.83 -6.55 3.13
CA LYS A 198 -25.75 -6.66 4.11
C LYS A 198 -25.36 -8.14 4.26
N GLY A 199 -24.12 -8.45 3.90
CA GLY A 199 -23.41 -9.67 4.30
C GLY A 199 -22.02 -9.27 4.75
N ILE A 200 -21.88 -8.84 6.00
CA ILE A 200 -20.57 -8.68 6.64
C ILE A 200 -20.16 -10.08 7.09
N GLU A 201 -19.31 -10.74 6.32
CA GLU A 201 -18.49 -11.83 6.84
C GLU A 201 -17.16 -11.21 7.28
N SER A 202 -17.07 -10.93 8.57
CA SER A 202 -15.86 -10.44 9.22
C SER A 202 -14.79 -11.54 9.18
N ARG A 203 -13.90 -11.47 8.19
CA ARG A 203 -12.68 -12.26 8.18
C ARG A 203 -11.65 -11.52 9.03
N ASP A 204 -11.51 -11.95 10.28
CA ASP A 204 -10.45 -11.51 11.18
C ASP A 204 -9.08 -11.73 10.52
N ARG A 205 -8.53 -10.67 9.93
CA ARG A 205 -7.13 -10.65 9.50
C ARG A 205 -6.32 -10.28 10.72
N LYS A 206 -5.82 -11.29 11.43
CA LYS A 206 -4.84 -11.10 12.51
C LYS A 206 -3.63 -10.35 11.95
N ASP A 207 -3.53 -9.07 12.30
CA ASP A 207 -2.34 -8.28 12.09
C ASP A 207 -1.19 -8.89 12.89
N LYS A 208 -0.36 -9.64 12.19
CA LYS A 208 0.93 -10.10 12.71
C LYS A 208 1.83 -8.87 12.71
N VAL A 209 1.94 -8.20 13.86
CA VAL A 209 3.02 -7.25 14.12
C VAL A 209 4.33 -7.98 13.85
N ARG A 210 4.93 -7.72 12.69
CA ARG A 210 6.25 -8.24 12.34
C ARG A 210 7.26 -7.28 12.94
N ASN A 211 7.97 -7.74 13.95
CA ASN A 211 9.20 -7.10 14.39
C ASN A 211 10.14 -7.02 13.18
N VAL A 212 10.48 -5.80 12.75
CA VAL A 212 11.43 -5.57 11.67
C VAL A 212 12.83 -5.87 12.22
N ALA A 213 13.33 -7.08 11.97
CA ALA A 213 14.73 -7.41 12.20
C ALA A 213 15.55 -6.96 10.99
N ILE A 214 16.48 -6.03 11.21
CA ILE A 214 17.44 -5.61 10.18
C ILE A 214 18.57 -6.65 10.17
N SER A 215 18.51 -7.64 9.28
CA SER A 215 19.62 -8.57 9.05
C SER A 215 20.53 -8.07 7.93
N GLY A 216 21.72 -7.60 8.27
CA GLY A 216 22.82 -7.43 7.32
C GLY A 216 23.62 -8.72 7.23
N GLY A 217 23.69 -9.35 6.05
CA GLY A 217 24.65 -10.40 5.77
C GLY A 217 26.01 -9.78 5.44
N GLY A 218 27.07 -10.22 6.13
CA GLY A 218 28.46 -9.84 5.85
C GLY A 218 29.37 -9.93 7.09
N ALA A 219 30.43 -10.72 6.94
CA ALA A 219 31.58 -11.03 7.80
C ALA A 219 31.79 -10.35 9.17
N TRP A 220 32.27 -11.19 10.09
CA TRP A 220 32.44 -11.01 11.53
C TRP A 220 33.61 -10.12 11.96
N VAL A 221 33.33 -9.13 12.81
CA VAL A 221 34.29 -8.59 13.80
C VAL A 221 33.49 -8.13 15.03
N ASN A 222 34.02 -8.31 16.25
CA ASN A 222 33.44 -7.74 17.47
C ASN A 222 33.45 -6.21 17.39
N VAL A 223 32.28 -5.61 17.22
CA VAL A 223 32.17 -4.18 16.93
C VAL A 223 31.11 -3.52 17.81
N ALA A 224 31.50 -2.41 18.44
CA ALA A 224 30.55 -1.49 19.04
C ALA A 224 29.75 -0.80 17.93
N ILE A 225 28.47 -1.15 17.81
CA ILE A 225 27.56 -0.55 16.84
C ILE A 225 27.03 0.76 17.41
N TRP A 226 27.30 1.87 16.74
CA TRP A 226 26.70 3.18 17.05
C TRP A 226 25.86 3.64 15.86
N TRP A 227 24.65 4.15 16.15
CA TRP A 227 23.77 4.75 15.14
C TRP A 227 23.65 6.25 15.44
N SER A 228 23.92 7.07 14.44
CA SER A 228 23.70 8.52 14.48
C SER A 228 22.87 8.94 13.28
N ARG A 229 21.95 9.89 13.50
CA ARG A 229 21.16 10.58 12.46
C ARG A 229 21.78 11.96 12.27
N HIS A 230 22.05 12.35 11.02
CA HIS A 230 22.42 13.72 10.65
C HIS A 230 21.18 14.59 10.44
#